data_AF-A0A832HZI1-F1
#
_entry.id   AF-A0A832HZI1-F1
#
_cell.length_a   1.000
_cell.length_b   1.000
_cell.length_c   1.000
_cell.angle_alpha   90.00
_cell.angle_beta   90.00
_cell.angle_gamma   90.00
#
_symmetry.space_group_name_H-M   'P 1'
#
loop_
_entity.id
_entity.type
_entity.pdbx_description
1 polymer ?
#
loop_
_entity_poly.entity_id
_entity_poly.type
_entity_poly.pdbx_seq_one_letter_code
_entity_poly.pdbx_strand_id
1 'polypeptide(L)'
;MKTPGGEERILHAEDDPPGKVIRLNSMPAGEYSLIATAPRYKEFKHIFQIKNNQVEKVSIILWRLYTQLSVTRGFQPEDIKLVLNGPTNFVEKKERLQDFPIILTELLEKPINLVEGTYSAVFSAPGHVSLETNFVIDGREMHLPSIKLMPIECELRLNSTPEKIPFELRLTKPESSRYKLTSYRGVTPAVFSNLPAGQYTVWFTNKVRRNWMALMGRANTEKELIDKFSLSLSNNLMTNFFMDYAHVRIETDPPGARLISVYGQLTTPVTLDHFSRSERVLLTLVKPSYKMTDITIKGDELRPQQTNTISVKLVFYPGPSRHDDRWTNSLGMIFVPIAASNTVKPSCLMSIWEVRVKDFEPFVREKNLSLASFAPTNAFGKDSSDFPVVNIPVKLASEYCEWLTARELGRFITNQSYRLPTSDEWDMAFVRGTGQKSFENSAGIIDLDFRPAPAAANLDDTVTFDFYNGPAPVASFMPNQLGIYDLAGNVWEWCKTSDGAHVLRGYSYRSGAGLIGITKLRFSYADPLPAQSSRDDVGFRIVIDLNH
;
A
#
# COMPACT_ATOMS: atom_id res chain seq x y z
N MET A 1 60.85 73.60 1.34
CA MET A 1 61.12 74.10 -0.03
C MET A 1 62.61 74.36 -0.14
N LYS A 2 63.28 73.86 -1.18
CA LYS A 2 64.71 74.14 -1.44
C LYS A 2 64.85 75.28 -2.43
N THR A 3 65.73 76.22 -2.14
CA THR A 3 66.08 77.32 -3.05
C THR A 3 67.20 76.89 -4.02
N PRO A 4 67.43 77.62 -5.13
CA PRO A 4 68.50 77.32 -6.08
C PRO A 4 69.91 77.29 -5.47
N GLY A 5 70.13 77.95 -4.33
CA GLY A 5 71.40 77.94 -3.58
C GLY A 5 71.55 76.79 -2.59
N GLY A 6 70.58 75.88 -2.51
CA GLY A 6 70.62 74.70 -1.63
C GLY A 6 70.09 74.92 -0.21
N GLU A 7 69.64 76.13 0.14
CA GLU A 7 69.03 76.39 1.44
C GLU A 7 67.62 75.77 1.55
N GLU A 8 67.39 75.01 2.62
CA GLU A 8 66.08 74.45 2.96
C GLU A 8 65.27 75.44 3.80
N ARG A 9 64.10 75.84 3.28
CA ARG A 9 63.11 76.61 4.05
C ARG A 9 61.94 75.70 4.41
N ILE A 10 61.77 75.42 5.70
CA ILE A 10 60.61 74.67 6.22
C ILE A 10 59.45 75.65 6.39
N LEU A 11 58.31 75.32 5.80
CA LEU A 11 57.08 76.09 5.95
C LEU A 11 56.13 75.24 6.79
N HIS A 12 55.87 75.68 8.02
CA HIS A 12 54.93 75.01 8.91
C HIS A 12 53.51 75.45 8.57
N ALA A 13 52.67 74.49 8.17
CA ALA A 13 51.22 74.64 8.17
C ALA A 13 50.72 73.86 9.38
N GLU A 14 50.73 74.47 10.57
CA GLU A 14 50.14 73.85 11.75
C GLU A 14 48.60 73.85 11.60
N ASP A 15 48.04 72.64 11.74
CA ASP A 15 46.63 72.21 11.91
C ASP A 15 45.50 73.19 11.50
N ASP A 16 44.94 73.06 10.27
CA ASP A 16 43.51 73.31 9.86
C ASP A 16 43.30 73.49 8.31
N PRO A 17 42.05 73.49 7.75
CA PRO A 17 41.43 72.55 6.78
C PRO A 17 41.87 72.67 5.29
N PRO A 18 41.35 71.84 4.37
CA PRO A 18 41.67 71.90 2.93
C PRO A 18 41.43 73.28 2.31
N GLY A 19 42.42 73.78 1.55
CA GLY A 19 42.25 75.00 0.74
C GLY A 19 43.00 76.27 1.22
N LYS A 20 43.84 76.19 2.25
CA LYS A 20 44.68 77.33 2.66
C LYS A 20 45.73 77.65 1.59
N VAL A 21 45.80 78.92 1.18
CA VAL A 21 46.76 79.42 0.20
C VAL A 21 47.98 79.98 0.94
N ILE A 22 49.13 79.33 0.79
CA ILE A 22 50.41 79.85 1.31
C ILE A 22 50.98 80.82 0.27
N ARG A 23 51.15 82.09 0.66
CA ARG A 23 51.74 83.13 -0.21
C ARG A 23 53.21 83.35 0.17
N LEU A 24 54.08 83.27 -0.81
CA LEU A 24 55.52 83.51 -0.68
C LEU A 24 55.87 84.72 -1.54
N ASN A 25 56.35 85.79 -0.93
CA ASN A 25 56.66 87.05 -1.61
C ASN A 25 58.19 87.21 -1.78
N SER A 26 58.58 87.95 -2.82
CA SER A 26 59.99 88.33 -3.08
C SER A 26 60.95 87.15 -3.23
N MET A 27 60.47 86.04 -3.82
CA MET A 27 61.28 84.88 -4.15
C MET A 27 62.13 85.19 -5.40
N PRO A 28 63.46 84.95 -5.40
CA PRO A 28 64.31 85.13 -6.58
C PRO A 28 63.88 84.22 -7.73
N ALA A 29 64.18 84.62 -8.97
CA ALA A 29 64.01 83.72 -10.10
C ALA A 29 64.92 82.49 -9.96
N GLY A 30 64.36 81.31 -10.21
CA GLY A 30 65.05 80.03 -10.08
C GLY A 30 64.11 78.85 -9.90
N GLU A 31 64.70 77.65 -9.83
CA GLU A 31 63.99 76.39 -9.63
C GLU A 31 63.85 76.04 -8.15
N TYR A 32 62.66 75.58 -7.76
CA TYR A 32 62.31 75.26 -6.38
C TYR A 32 61.70 73.87 -6.30
N SER A 33 62.13 73.08 -5.31
CA SER A 33 61.48 71.81 -4.96
C SER A 33 60.54 71.99 -3.77
N LEU A 34 59.26 71.70 -3.96
CA LEU A 34 58.26 71.58 -2.91
C LEU A 34 58.14 70.12 -2.48
N ILE A 35 58.26 69.89 -1.17
CA ILE A 35 57.96 68.62 -0.53
C ILE A 35 56.87 68.89 0.48
N ALA A 36 55.75 68.19 0.36
CA ALA A 36 54.64 68.25 1.31
C ALA A 36 54.47 66.88 1.96
N THR A 37 54.51 66.87 3.29
CA THR A 37 54.36 65.68 4.13
C THR A 37 53.25 65.92 5.14
N ALA A 38 52.36 64.96 5.31
CA ALA A 38 51.37 64.96 6.39
C ALA A 38 51.33 63.59 7.05
N PRO A 39 51.08 63.50 8.37
CA PRO A 39 50.93 62.22 9.05
C PRO A 39 49.88 61.36 8.35
N ARG A 40 50.24 60.12 8.00
CA ARG A 40 49.35 59.14 7.33
C ARG A 40 49.01 59.45 5.86
N TYR A 41 49.76 60.35 5.21
CA TYR A 41 49.66 60.60 3.77
C TYR A 41 51.00 60.39 3.06
N LYS A 42 50.96 60.04 1.77
CA LYS A 42 52.15 59.87 0.94
C LYS A 42 52.82 61.22 0.71
N GLU A 43 54.15 61.24 0.81
CA GLU A 43 54.96 62.44 0.55
C GLU A 43 54.74 62.91 -0.90
N PHE A 44 54.39 64.18 -1.07
CA PHE A 44 54.25 64.80 -2.38
C PHE A 44 55.50 65.60 -2.69
N LYS A 45 56.09 65.37 -3.87
CA LYS A 45 57.21 66.16 -4.40
C LYS A 45 56.82 66.81 -5.70
N HIS A 46 57.14 68.10 -5.84
CA HIS A 46 56.93 68.83 -7.07
C HIS A 46 58.03 69.86 -7.25
N ILE A 47 58.46 70.08 -8.49
CA ILE A 47 59.48 71.06 -8.84
C ILE A 47 58.81 72.10 -9.73
N PHE A 48 59.01 73.37 -9.41
CA PHE A 48 58.46 74.50 -10.17
C PHE A 48 59.51 75.61 -10.32
N GLN A 49 59.32 76.52 -11.29
CA GLN A 49 60.30 77.56 -11.61
C GLN A 49 59.68 78.95 -11.55
N ILE A 50 60.25 79.81 -10.72
CA ILE A 50 59.86 81.22 -10.65
C ILE A 50 60.69 82.00 -11.67
N LYS A 51 60.02 82.71 -12.58
CA LYS A 51 60.64 83.67 -13.53
C LYS A 51 60.25 85.09 -13.13
N ASN A 52 61.13 86.08 -13.38
CA ASN A 52 60.94 87.47 -12.94
C ASN A 52 59.52 87.99 -13.30
N ASN A 53 58.78 88.46 -12.28
CA ASN A 53 57.42 89.03 -12.35
C ASN A 53 56.22 88.11 -12.70
N GLN A 54 56.32 86.78 -12.60
CA GLN A 54 55.13 85.89 -12.71
C GLN A 54 54.68 85.31 -11.35
N VAL A 55 53.36 85.30 -11.11
CA VAL A 55 52.74 84.63 -9.95
C VAL A 55 52.36 83.21 -10.36
N GLU A 56 52.92 82.21 -9.69
CA GLU A 56 52.63 80.80 -9.95
C GLU A 56 51.74 80.22 -8.83
N LYS A 57 50.73 79.41 -9.19
CA LYS A 57 49.84 78.74 -8.24
C LYS A 57 50.03 77.23 -8.34
N VAL A 58 50.56 76.61 -7.28
CA VAL A 58 50.70 75.16 -7.17
C VAL A 58 49.57 74.60 -6.29
N SER A 59 48.82 73.62 -6.81
CA SER A 59 47.77 72.91 -6.06
C SER A 59 48.25 71.51 -5.68
N ILE A 60 48.04 71.11 -4.42
CA ILE A 60 48.55 69.85 -3.86
C ILE A 60 47.36 68.99 -3.43
N ILE A 61 47.37 67.71 -3.83
CA ILE A 61 46.46 66.68 -3.32
C ILE A 61 47.32 65.60 -2.67
N LEU A 62 47.11 65.36 -1.38
CA LEU A 62 47.78 64.29 -0.62
C LEU A 62 46.87 63.06 -0.57
N TRP A 63 47.41 61.89 -0.91
CA TRP A 63 46.71 60.60 -0.81
C TRP A 63 47.08 59.88 0.49
N ARG A 64 46.12 59.22 1.14
CA ARG A 64 46.36 58.49 2.40
C ARG A 64 47.31 57.32 2.18
N LEU A 65 48.09 56.97 3.20
CA LEU A 65 48.99 55.80 3.20
C LEU A 65 48.23 54.46 3.27
N TYR A 66 46.92 54.48 3.53
CA TYR A 66 46.06 53.30 3.65
C TYR A 66 44.63 53.62 3.21
N THR A 67 43.95 52.60 2.69
CA THR A 67 42.52 52.58 2.35
C THR A 67 41.72 52.00 3.51
N GLN A 68 40.58 52.61 3.85
CA GLN A 68 39.59 51.96 4.71
C GLN A 68 38.71 51.02 3.90
N LEU A 69 38.72 49.74 4.28
CA LEU A 69 37.76 48.74 3.80
C LEU A 69 36.63 48.64 4.81
N SER A 70 35.41 48.88 4.35
CA SER A 70 34.19 48.72 5.15
C SER A 70 33.24 47.72 4.49
N VAL A 71 32.48 47.03 5.33
CA VAL A 71 31.60 45.93 4.92
C VAL A 71 30.17 46.46 4.86
N THR A 72 29.58 46.50 3.67
CA THR A 72 28.16 46.84 3.48
C THR A 72 27.25 45.66 3.79
N ARG A 73 26.07 45.90 4.39
CA ARG A 73 25.08 44.85 4.70
C ARG A 73 24.60 44.17 3.41
N GLY A 74 24.49 42.83 3.41
CA GLY A 74 23.99 42.07 2.25
C GLY A 74 24.51 40.64 2.05
N PHE A 75 25.22 40.06 3.01
CA PHE A 75 25.78 38.71 2.91
C PHE A 75 24.73 37.61 3.09
N GLN A 76 24.79 36.57 2.25
CA GLN A 76 24.02 35.34 2.44
C GLN A 76 24.89 34.09 2.21
N PRO A 77 25.02 33.19 3.20
CA PRO A 77 24.37 33.21 4.52
C PRO A 77 24.95 34.27 5.48
N GLU A 78 24.31 34.48 6.63
CA GLU A 78 24.69 35.51 7.62
C GLU A 78 26.04 35.23 8.32
N ASP A 79 26.53 33.99 8.26
CA ASP A 79 27.72 33.47 8.94
C ASP A 79 28.96 33.34 8.01
N ILE A 80 29.05 34.17 6.96
CA ILE A 80 30.21 34.18 6.06
C ILE A 80 31.49 34.62 6.80
N LYS A 81 32.53 33.80 6.67
CA LYS A 81 33.92 34.12 7.04
C LYS A 81 34.67 34.67 5.84
N LEU A 82 35.48 35.71 6.08
CA LEU A 82 36.33 36.33 5.07
C LEU A 82 37.80 36.16 5.43
N VAL A 83 38.57 35.59 4.50
CA VAL A 83 40.04 35.51 4.59
C VAL A 83 40.63 36.40 3.51
N LEU A 84 41.45 37.37 3.90
CA LEU A 84 42.14 38.28 2.98
C LEU A 84 43.64 37.94 2.91
N ASN A 85 44.14 37.71 1.71
CA ASN A 85 45.55 37.47 1.42
C ASN A 85 46.10 38.61 0.59
N GLY A 86 47.08 39.34 1.10
CA GLY A 86 47.74 40.43 0.37
C GLY A 86 48.73 41.19 1.25
N PRO A 87 49.27 42.33 0.79
CA PRO A 87 50.32 43.04 1.51
C PRO A 87 49.85 43.55 2.89
N THR A 88 50.70 43.49 3.91
CA THR A 88 50.39 43.94 5.27
C THR A 88 51.43 44.94 5.79
N ASN A 89 50.98 46.03 6.41
CA ASN A 89 51.87 47.02 7.09
C ASN A 89 51.88 46.90 8.63
N PHE A 90 51.39 45.81 9.22
CA PHE A 90 51.44 45.62 10.67
C PHE A 90 52.88 45.28 11.12
N VAL A 91 53.61 46.31 11.55
CA VAL A 91 54.86 46.17 12.32
C VAL A 91 54.54 46.58 13.75
N GLU A 92 53.97 45.69 14.54
CA GLU A 92 54.04 45.79 16.00
C GLU A 92 54.71 44.54 16.56
N LYS A 93 55.90 44.78 17.13
CA LYS A 93 56.83 43.84 17.77
C LYS A 93 57.57 42.91 16.81
N LYS A 94 58.85 42.75 17.13
CA LYS A 94 59.86 41.98 16.40
C LYS A 94 59.40 40.56 16.12
N GLU A 95 58.77 40.33 14.97
CA GLU A 95 58.76 39.07 14.23
C GLU A 95 58.36 39.38 12.79
N ARG A 96 59.17 38.94 11.82
CA ARG A 96 58.85 39.05 10.39
C ARG A 96 57.63 38.20 10.11
N LEU A 97 56.45 38.81 9.95
CA LEU A 97 55.30 38.17 9.31
C LEU A 97 55.43 38.43 7.80
N GLN A 98 56.20 37.58 7.11
CA GLN A 98 55.97 37.36 5.69
C GLN A 98 54.76 36.41 5.58
N ASP A 99 53.77 36.82 4.79
CA ASP A 99 52.72 35.96 4.20
C ASP A 99 51.70 35.28 5.14
N PHE A 100 51.17 35.98 6.14
CA PHE A 100 50.02 35.47 6.90
C PHE A 100 48.68 36.08 6.43
N PRO A 101 47.64 35.27 6.14
CA PRO A 101 46.29 35.76 5.84
C PRO A 101 45.76 36.63 6.97
N ILE A 102 45.12 37.75 6.63
CA ILE A 102 44.23 38.45 7.56
C ILE A 102 42.93 37.64 7.62
N ILE A 103 42.76 36.86 8.68
CA ILE A 103 41.55 36.07 8.93
C ILE A 103 40.57 36.93 9.73
N LEU A 104 39.41 37.21 9.14
CA LEU A 104 38.33 37.94 9.81
C LEU A 104 37.20 36.96 10.10
N THR A 105 37.06 36.59 11.36
CA THR A 105 36.03 35.64 11.83
C THR A 105 34.71 36.31 12.17
N GLU A 106 34.69 37.62 12.42
CA GLU A 106 33.49 38.39 12.74
C GLU A 106 33.45 39.63 11.84
N LEU A 107 32.34 39.81 11.13
CA LEU A 107 32.16 40.85 10.11
C LEU A 107 32.21 42.25 10.75
N LEU A 108 33.43 42.78 10.76
CA LEU A 108 33.85 44.16 11.01
C LEU A 108 32.76 45.13 11.45
N GLU A 109 32.58 45.26 12.77
CA GLU A 109 31.92 46.43 13.36
C GLU A 109 32.72 47.72 13.14
N LYS A 110 34.01 47.61 12.73
CA LYS A 110 34.93 48.73 12.52
C LYS A 110 35.70 48.57 11.20
N PRO A 111 35.90 49.63 10.40
CA PRO A 111 36.66 49.56 9.15
C PRO A 111 38.14 49.16 9.37
N ILE A 112 38.70 48.36 8.44
CA ILE A 112 40.13 47.97 8.45
C ILE A 112 40.91 48.88 7.52
N ASN A 113 42.13 49.23 7.94
CA ASN A 113 43.09 49.92 7.08
C ASN A 113 43.94 48.90 6.29
N LEU A 114 43.82 48.91 4.96
CA LEU A 114 44.62 48.11 4.03
C LEU A 114 45.58 49.02 3.26
N VAL A 115 46.70 48.47 2.80
CA VAL A 115 47.70 49.22 2.02
C VAL A 115 47.44 49.04 0.53
N GLU A 116 48.04 49.89 -0.30
CA GLU A 116 47.94 49.72 -1.75
C GLU A 116 48.51 48.37 -2.19
N GLY A 117 47.75 47.65 -3.01
CA GLY A 117 48.14 46.34 -3.53
C GLY A 117 46.96 45.47 -3.93
N THR A 118 47.28 44.28 -4.44
CA THR A 118 46.29 43.27 -4.83
C THR A 118 46.07 42.31 -3.67
N TYR A 119 44.80 42.06 -3.37
CA TYR A 119 44.38 41.11 -2.35
C TYR A 119 43.46 40.04 -2.95
N SER A 120 43.61 38.78 -2.53
CA SER A 120 42.63 37.70 -2.72
C SER A 120 41.72 37.62 -1.49
N ALA A 121 40.40 37.59 -1.69
CA ALA A 121 39.43 37.20 -0.66
C ALA A 121 38.96 35.79 -0.93
N VAL A 122 38.89 35.00 0.13
CA VAL A 122 38.11 33.78 0.19
C VAL A 122 36.93 34.01 1.12
N PHE A 123 35.71 33.96 0.57
CA PHE A 123 34.46 33.93 1.32
C PHE A 123 34.03 32.49 1.52
N SER A 124 33.82 32.09 2.77
CA SER A 124 33.41 30.72 3.11
C SER A 124 32.31 30.72 4.17
N ALA A 125 31.40 29.76 4.09
CA ALA A 125 30.41 29.50 5.12
C ALA A 125 30.13 27.99 5.21
N PRO A 126 29.79 27.46 6.39
CA PRO A 126 29.40 26.06 6.52
C PRO A 126 28.30 25.68 5.52
N GLY A 127 28.51 24.60 4.78
CA GLY A 127 27.55 24.07 3.80
C GLY A 127 27.38 24.88 2.52
N HIS A 128 28.32 25.78 2.19
CA HIS A 128 28.31 26.55 0.95
C HIS A 128 29.65 26.47 0.22
N VAL A 129 29.62 26.51 -1.11
CA VAL A 129 30.78 26.58 -1.99
C VAL A 129 31.51 27.90 -1.72
N SER A 130 32.81 27.82 -1.44
CA SER A 130 33.62 29.02 -1.19
C SER A 130 33.76 29.84 -2.47
N LEU A 131 33.71 31.16 -2.33
CA LEU A 131 33.91 32.10 -3.43
C LEU A 131 35.25 32.80 -3.24
N GLU A 132 36.13 32.67 -4.24
CA GLU A 132 37.39 33.41 -4.30
C GLU A 132 37.28 34.57 -5.29
N THR A 133 37.76 35.75 -4.90
CA THR A 133 37.79 36.93 -5.76
C THR A 133 38.97 37.81 -5.41
N ASN A 134 39.42 38.61 -6.38
CA ASN A 134 40.53 39.54 -6.20
C ASN A 134 40.05 40.98 -6.23
N PHE A 135 40.67 41.84 -5.41
CA PHE A 135 40.43 43.28 -5.40
C PHE A 135 41.76 44.02 -5.36
N VAL A 136 41.75 45.21 -5.96
CA VAL A 136 42.89 46.11 -6.01
C VAL A 136 42.59 47.28 -5.09
N ILE A 137 43.45 47.48 -4.10
CA ILE A 137 43.39 48.63 -3.19
C ILE A 137 44.31 49.72 -3.75
N ASP A 138 43.75 50.89 -4.06
CA ASP A 138 44.42 52.00 -4.78
C ASP A 138 44.42 53.33 -4.00
N GLY A 139 44.29 53.26 -2.67
CA GLY A 139 44.32 54.45 -1.79
C GLY A 139 42.98 55.19 -1.69
N ARG A 140 41.91 54.69 -2.32
CA ARG A 140 40.53 55.19 -2.18
C ARG A 140 39.72 54.30 -1.24
N GLU A 141 38.71 54.86 -0.59
CA GLU A 141 37.78 54.10 0.26
C GLU A 141 36.99 53.08 -0.58
N MET A 142 36.85 51.85 -0.07
CA MET A 142 36.22 50.75 -0.79
C MET A 142 35.17 50.04 0.08
N HIS A 143 34.06 49.66 -0.54
CA HIS A 143 33.02 48.81 0.05
C HIS A 143 33.00 47.43 -0.62
N LEU A 144 32.91 46.36 0.16
CA LEU A 144 32.74 45.01 -0.39
C LEU A 144 31.34 44.83 -1.00
N PRO A 145 31.22 44.22 -2.18
CA PRO A 145 29.92 43.90 -2.76
C PRO A 145 29.18 42.87 -1.90
N SER A 146 27.85 42.84 -2.01
CA SER A 146 27.02 41.80 -1.40
C SER A 146 27.40 40.42 -1.94
N ILE A 147 27.81 39.49 -1.08
CA ILE A 147 28.17 38.12 -1.47
C ILE A 147 27.06 37.14 -1.13
N LYS A 148 26.69 36.30 -2.10
CA LYS A 148 25.79 35.16 -1.93
C LYS A 148 26.52 33.86 -2.29
N LEU A 149 26.81 33.02 -1.30
CA LEU A 149 27.43 31.72 -1.54
C LEU A 149 26.38 30.68 -1.97
N MET A 150 26.76 29.75 -2.86
CA MET A 150 25.89 28.65 -3.29
C MET A 150 25.98 27.48 -2.29
N PRO A 151 24.89 26.79 -1.94
CA PRO A 151 24.95 25.62 -1.05
C PRO A 151 25.73 24.46 -1.68
N ILE A 152 26.41 23.65 -0.86
CA ILE A 152 27.06 22.40 -1.27
C ILE A 152 25.98 21.30 -1.42
N GLU A 153 25.98 20.59 -2.55
CA GLU A 153 25.01 19.55 -2.90
C GLU A 153 25.55 18.15 -2.57
N CYS A 154 24.72 17.26 -1.98
CA CYS A 154 25.10 15.87 -1.68
C CYS A 154 24.55 14.89 -2.73
N GLU A 155 25.33 13.87 -3.12
CA GLU A 155 24.87 12.75 -3.94
C GLU A 155 24.66 11.49 -3.10
N LEU A 156 23.50 10.85 -3.26
CA LEU A 156 23.19 9.56 -2.64
C LEU A 156 22.82 8.55 -3.72
N ARG A 157 23.48 7.39 -3.70
CA ARG A 157 23.11 6.22 -4.51
C ARG A 157 22.56 5.13 -3.60
N LEU A 158 21.31 4.72 -3.85
CA LEU A 158 20.65 3.61 -3.17
C LEU A 158 20.51 2.44 -4.13
N ASN A 159 21.15 1.32 -3.80
CA ASN A 159 21.03 0.07 -4.54
C ASN A 159 20.41 -1.01 -3.65
N SER A 160 19.78 -2.02 -4.24
CA SER A 160 19.33 -3.20 -3.50
C SER A 160 19.56 -4.48 -4.28
N THR A 161 19.62 -5.60 -3.57
CA THR A 161 19.59 -6.95 -4.13
C THR A 161 18.41 -7.71 -3.52
N PRO A 162 17.38 -8.09 -4.31
CA PRO A 162 17.23 -7.84 -5.73
C PRO A 162 16.96 -6.34 -6.06
N GLU A 163 17.14 -5.94 -7.32
CA GLU A 163 16.81 -4.60 -7.81
C GLU A 163 15.29 -4.39 -7.92
N LYS A 164 14.86 -3.16 -8.21
CA LYS A 164 13.45 -2.76 -8.42
C LYS A 164 12.57 -2.81 -7.18
N ILE A 165 13.14 -2.58 -6.00
CA ILE A 165 12.38 -2.53 -4.74
C ILE A 165 11.89 -1.10 -4.48
N PRO A 166 10.56 -0.89 -4.31
CA PRO A 166 10.04 0.41 -3.93
C PRO A 166 10.50 0.83 -2.53
N PHE A 167 10.88 2.09 -2.38
CA PHE A 167 11.30 2.66 -1.11
C PHE A 167 10.71 4.04 -0.83
N GLU A 168 10.74 4.41 0.44
CA GLU A 168 10.56 5.77 0.92
C GLU A 168 11.80 6.17 1.72
N LEU A 169 12.36 7.34 1.42
CA LEU A 169 13.51 7.94 2.10
C LEU A 169 13.00 9.19 2.80
N ARG A 170 13.29 9.37 4.10
CA ARG A 170 12.93 10.61 4.82
C ARG A 170 14.15 11.21 5.51
N LEU A 171 14.30 12.52 5.38
CA LEU A 171 15.17 13.30 6.24
C LEU A 171 14.53 13.38 7.62
N THR A 172 15.15 12.77 8.63
CA THR A 172 14.62 12.71 10.00
C THR A 172 15.27 13.72 10.93
N LYS A 173 16.51 14.13 10.65
CA LYS A 173 17.22 15.15 11.44
C LYS A 173 18.13 15.97 10.54
N PRO A 174 17.75 17.18 10.11
CA PRO A 174 18.61 18.05 9.33
C PRO A 174 19.79 18.57 10.15
N GLU A 175 20.95 18.77 9.52
CA GLU A 175 22.11 19.41 10.15
C GLU A 175 21.96 20.94 10.28
N SER A 176 21.09 21.54 9.47
CA SER A 176 20.81 22.99 9.49
C SER A 176 19.31 23.24 9.66
N SER A 177 18.97 24.22 10.48
CA SER A 177 17.59 24.69 10.72
C SER A 177 16.89 25.23 9.47
N ARG A 178 17.64 25.51 8.39
CA ARG A 178 17.10 25.94 7.09
C ARG A 178 16.43 24.81 6.30
N TYR A 179 16.74 23.54 6.58
CA TYR A 179 16.15 22.41 5.87
C TYR A 179 14.89 21.90 6.58
N LYS A 180 13.81 21.71 5.82
CA LYS A 180 12.57 21.09 6.32
C LYS A 180 12.67 19.57 6.24
N LEU A 181 11.94 18.87 7.12
CA LEU A 181 11.76 17.43 6.98
C LEU A 181 11.08 17.13 5.63
N THR A 182 11.70 16.27 4.83
CA THR A 182 11.25 15.92 3.48
C THR A 182 11.20 14.42 3.30
N SER A 183 10.34 13.96 2.40
CA SER A 183 10.21 12.55 2.02
C SER A 183 10.35 12.38 0.52
N TYR A 184 11.14 11.40 0.11
CA TYR A 184 11.36 11.00 -1.28
C TYR A 184 10.86 9.56 -1.45
N ARG A 185 10.27 9.24 -2.61
CA ARG A 185 9.83 7.88 -2.93
C ARG A 185 10.40 7.49 -4.28
N GLY A 186 10.76 6.22 -4.41
CA GLY A 186 11.38 5.72 -5.63
C GLY A 186 11.43 4.20 -5.66
N VAL A 187 12.22 3.69 -6.60
CA VAL A 187 12.47 2.26 -6.81
C VAL A 187 13.98 2.11 -7.02
N THR A 188 14.62 1.12 -6.40
CA THR A 188 16.07 0.88 -6.55
C THR A 188 16.43 0.28 -7.93
N PRO A 189 17.63 0.53 -8.46
CA PRO A 189 18.62 1.51 -7.98
C PRO A 189 18.14 2.96 -8.22
N ALA A 190 18.50 3.87 -7.31
CA ALA A 190 18.13 5.28 -7.40
C ALA A 190 19.31 6.20 -7.07
N VAL A 191 19.43 7.30 -7.81
CA VAL A 191 20.43 8.35 -7.57
C VAL A 191 19.70 9.63 -7.23
N PHE A 192 20.09 10.24 -6.12
CA PHE A 192 19.62 11.55 -5.69
C PHE A 192 20.78 12.52 -5.73
N SER A 193 20.58 13.63 -6.42
CA SER A 193 21.44 14.81 -6.36
C SER A 193 20.75 15.86 -5.48
N ASN A 194 21.54 16.66 -4.78
CA ASN A 194 21.10 17.87 -4.08
C ASN A 194 20.28 17.58 -2.82
N LEU A 195 20.62 16.49 -2.11
CA LEU A 195 20.00 16.19 -0.82
C LEU A 195 20.57 17.06 0.31
N PRO A 196 19.72 17.56 1.23
CA PRO A 196 20.18 18.21 2.46
C PRO A 196 21.08 17.31 3.31
N ALA A 197 22.10 17.89 3.95
CA ALA A 197 22.88 17.19 4.96
C ALA A 197 22.04 16.91 6.23
N GLY A 198 22.20 15.72 6.79
CA GLY A 198 21.39 15.25 7.91
C GLY A 198 21.26 13.73 7.99
N GLN A 199 20.48 13.28 8.97
CA GLN A 199 20.14 11.87 9.15
C GLN A 199 18.93 11.50 8.31
N TYR A 200 19.07 10.43 7.55
CA TYR A 200 18.01 9.84 6.75
C TYR A 200 17.60 8.49 7.30
N THR A 201 16.32 8.18 7.16
CA THR A 201 15.79 6.84 7.34
C THR A 201 15.21 6.37 6.00
N VAL A 202 15.53 5.14 5.60
CA VAL A 202 14.95 4.49 4.42
C VAL A 202 14.05 3.35 4.84
N TRP A 203 12.94 3.21 4.13
CA TRP A 203 11.95 2.15 4.28
C TRP A 203 11.72 1.47 2.95
N PHE A 204 11.79 0.14 2.92
CA PHE A 204 11.39 -0.62 1.75
C PHE A 204 9.95 -1.12 1.88
N THR A 205 9.24 -1.20 0.75
CA THR A 205 7.85 -1.70 0.73
C THR A 205 7.79 -3.06 0.07
N ASN A 206 7.43 -4.09 0.83
CA ASN A 206 7.08 -5.39 0.27
C ASN A 206 5.63 -5.36 -0.26
N LYS A 207 5.46 -5.49 -1.59
CA LYS A 207 4.14 -5.50 -2.24
C LYS A 207 3.28 -6.70 -1.82
N VAL A 208 3.91 -7.83 -1.50
CA VAL A 208 3.26 -9.07 -1.09
C VAL A 208 2.52 -8.88 0.23
N ARG A 209 3.25 -8.44 1.27
CA ARG A 209 2.70 -8.14 2.61
C ARG A 209 1.58 -7.10 2.57
N ARG A 210 1.68 -6.10 1.69
CA ARG A 210 0.67 -5.04 1.52
C ARG A 210 -0.69 -5.58 1.07
N ASN A 211 -0.69 -6.51 0.11
CA ASN A 211 -1.93 -7.12 -0.38
C ASN A 211 -2.51 -8.08 0.67
N TRP A 212 -1.66 -8.81 1.40
CA TRP A 212 -2.09 -9.69 2.49
C TRP A 212 -2.81 -8.94 3.63
N MET A 213 -2.25 -7.83 4.11
CA MET A 213 -2.85 -7.07 5.22
C MET A 213 -4.12 -6.33 4.82
N ALA A 214 -4.22 -5.87 3.56
CA ALA A 214 -5.43 -5.26 3.03
C ALA A 214 -6.64 -6.21 3.05
N LEU A 215 -6.42 -7.51 2.79
CA LEU A 215 -7.48 -8.52 2.88
C LEU A 215 -7.95 -8.81 4.31
N MET A 216 -7.06 -8.71 5.30
CA MET A 216 -7.40 -8.90 6.71
C MET A 216 -8.13 -7.69 7.31
N GLY A 217 -8.54 -6.71 6.49
CA GLY A 217 -9.10 -5.43 6.94
C GLY A 217 -8.08 -4.57 7.71
N ARG A 218 -6.81 -4.97 7.74
CA ARG A 218 -5.71 -4.27 8.42
C ARG A 218 -4.96 -3.45 7.40
N ALA A 219 -5.59 -2.40 6.89
CA ALA A 219 -4.99 -1.49 5.91
C ALA A 219 -3.92 -0.59 6.55
N ASN A 220 -2.84 -1.16 7.08
CA ASN A 220 -1.61 -0.43 7.33
C ASN A 220 -0.55 -0.98 6.38
N THR A 221 -0.02 -0.11 5.52
CA THR A 221 1.22 -0.37 4.79
C THR A 221 2.37 -0.43 5.79
N GLU A 222 2.54 -1.56 6.47
CA GLU A 222 3.75 -1.80 7.27
C GLU A 222 4.92 -1.92 6.29
N LYS A 223 5.69 -0.85 6.26
CA LYS A 223 7.02 -0.80 5.67
C LYS A 223 7.94 -1.65 6.54
N GLU A 224 8.70 -2.56 5.95
CA GLU A 224 9.63 -3.38 6.70
C GLU A 224 11.01 -3.38 6.03
N LEU A 225 12.04 -3.53 6.87
CA LEU A 225 13.42 -3.08 6.74
C LEU A 225 13.57 -1.56 6.86
N ILE A 226 14.07 -1.15 8.03
CA ILE A 226 14.38 0.23 8.41
C ILE A 226 15.89 0.30 8.54
N ASP A 227 16.52 1.13 7.71
CA ASP A 227 17.93 1.46 7.90
C ASP A 227 18.10 2.98 8.01
N LYS A 228 19.17 3.40 8.69
CA LYS A 228 19.48 4.79 8.99
C LYS A 228 20.91 5.09 8.62
N PHE A 229 21.10 6.19 7.90
CA PHE A 229 22.43 6.68 7.54
C PHE A 229 22.47 8.20 7.62
N SER A 230 23.68 8.75 7.71
CA SER A 230 23.92 10.19 7.75
C SER A 230 24.59 10.63 6.45
N LEU A 231 24.09 11.71 5.86
CA LEU A 231 24.78 12.44 4.81
C LEU A 231 25.38 13.69 5.42
N SER A 232 26.70 13.83 5.31
CA SER A 232 27.41 15.06 5.65
C SER A 232 27.77 15.84 4.40
N LEU A 233 27.99 17.14 4.55
CA LEU A 233 28.35 18.04 3.46
C LEU A 233 29.52 17.48 2.61
N SER A 234 29.42 17.59 1.29
CA SER A 234 30.40 17.13 0.29
C SER A 234 30.71 15.63 0.25
N ASN A 235 29.94 14.79 0.95
CA ASN A 235 30.08 13.34 0.86
C ASN A 235 29.13 12.73 -0.18
N ASN A 236 29.70 11.89 -1.04
CA ASN A 236 28.95 10.96 -1.88
C ASN A 236 28.81 9.65 -1.14
N LEU A 237 27.58 9.21 -0.89
CA LEU A 237 27.31 7.94 -0.23
C LEU A 237 26.70 6.95 -1.21
N MET A 238 27.24 5.74 -1.25
CA MET A 238 26.64 4.59 -1.92
C MET A 238 26.25 3.57 -0.87
N THR A 239 24.97 3.23 -0.81
CA THR A 239 24.44 2.22 0.13
C THR A 239 23.82 1.07 -0.66
N ASN A 240 24.24 -0.15 -0.34
CA ASN A 240 23.72 -1.39 -0.95
C ASN A 240 22.91 -2.17 0.09
N PHE A 241 21.62 -2.40 -0.17
CA PHE A 241 20.75 -3.16 0.72
C PHE A 241 20.55 -4.58 0.21
N PHE A 242 20.93 -5.57 1.01
CA PHE A 242 20.65 -6.97 0.72
C PHE A 242 19.33 -7.35 1.36
N MET A 243 18.35 -7.69 0.53
CA MET A 243 17.07 -8.18 1.01
C MET A 243 17.14 -9.70 1.10
N ASP A 244 16.90 -10.23 2.30
CA ASP A 244 16.78 -11.67 2.54
C ASP A 244 15.42 -12.20 2.07
N TYR A 245 15.04 -11.83 0.84
CA TYR A 245 13.84 -12.36 0.22
C TYR A 245 14.13 -13.70 -0.44
N ALA A 246 13.21 -14.64 -0.26
CA ALA A 246 13.20 -15.89 -0.98
C ALA A 246 12.22 -15.84 -2.17
N HIS A 247 12.53 -16.65 -3.19
CA HIS A 247 11.62 -16.94 -4.29
C HIS A 247 11.05 -18.34 -4.08
N VAL A 248 9.76 -18.52 -4.34
CA VAL A 248 9.09 -19.81 -4.20
C VAL A 248 8.48 -20.22 -5.53
N ARG A 249 8.98 -21.33 -6.09
CA ARG A 249 8.39 -21.97 -7.27
C ARG A 249 7.46 -23.08 -6.81
N ILE A 250 6.18 -22.98 -7.17
CA ILE A 250 5.16 -23.96 -6.84
C ILE A 250 4.89 -24.80 -8.09
N GLU A 251 5.04 -26.11 -7.96
CA GLU A 251 4.76 -27.09 -9.00
C GLU A 251 3.72 -28.08 -8.48
N THR A 252 2.84 -28.57 -9.37
CA THR A 252 1.89 -29.62 -9.02
C THR A 252 2.02 -30.82 -9.93
N ASP A 253 1.70 -31.99 -9.38
CA ASP A 253 1.53 -33.23 -10.14
C ASP A 253 0.06 -33.70 -10.00
N PRO A 254 -0.75 -33.66 -11.07
CA PRO A 254 -0.43 -33.11 -12.39
C PRO A 254 -0.32 -31.57 -12.41
N PRO A 255 0.33 -30.98 -13.43
CA PRO A 255 0.45 -29.52 -13.55
C PRO A 255 -0.89 -28.85 -13.87
N GLY A 256 -0.94 -27.52 -13.77
CA GLY A 256 -2.12 -26.73 -14.13
C GLY A 256 -3.16 -26.61 -13.02
N ALA A 257 -2.74 -26.63 -11.76
CA ALA A 257 -3.59 -26.23 -10.64
C ALA A 257 -3.67 -24.71 -10.55
N ARG A 258 -4.86 -24.17 -10.35
CA ARG A 258 -5.09 -22.76 -10.07
C ARG A 258 -4.78 -22.48 -8.60
N LEU A 259 -4.07 -21.38 -8.37
CA LEU A 259 -3.76 -20.88 -7.04
C LEU A 259 -4.90 -19.92 -6.63
N ILE A 260 -5.72 -20.32 -5.67
CA ILE A 260 -6.67 -19.42 -5.01
C ILE A 260 -5.88 -18.71 -3.91
N SER A 261 -5.49 -17.47 -4.21
CA SER A 261 -4.68 -16.66 -3.29
C SER A 261 -4.83 -15.17 -3.58
N VAL A 262 -4.23 -14.36 -2.70
CA VAL A 262 -4.12 -12.91 -2.85
C VAL A 262 -3.32 -12.45 -4.07
N TYR A 263 -2.66 -13.36 -4.78
CA TYR A 263 -1.87 -13.08 -5.99
C TYR A 263 -2.70 -13.11 -7.29
N GLY A 264 -4.01 -13.32 -7.20
CA GLY A 264 -4.90 -13.44 -8.36
C GLY A 264 -4.96 -14.87 -8.92
N GLN A 265 -5.49 -15.02 -10.13
CA GLN A 265 -5.60 -16.32 -10.80
C GLN A 265 -4.27 -16.70 -11.46
N LEU A 266 -3.41 -17.36 -10.70
CA LEU A 266 -2.18 -17.97 -11.20
C LEU A 266 -2.36 -19.47 -11.38
N THR A 267 -1.58 -20.09 -12.26
CA THR A 267 -1.65 -21.52 -12.55
C THR A 267 -0.26 -22.15 -12.46
N THR A 268 -0.15 -23.34 -11.86
CA THR A 268 1.12 -24.04 -11.69
C THR A 268 1.65 -24.65 -12.99
N PRO A 269 2.98 -24.67 -13.22
CA PRO A 269 4.02 -24.17 -12.33
C PRO A 269 4.09 -22.64 -12.29
N VAL A 270 4.25 -22.06 -11.10
CA VAL A 270 4.33 -20.60 -10.91
C VAL A 270 5.42 -20.22 -9.93
N THR A 271 6.12 -19.13 -10.19
CA THR A 271 7.08 -18.54 -9.24
C THR A 271 6.46 -17.32 -8.57
N LEU A 272 6.49 -17.33 -7.24
CA LEU A 272 6.11 -16.22 -6.38
C LEU A 272 7.38 -15.62 -5.78
N ASP A 273 7.51 -14.30 -5.83
CA ASP A 273 8.72 -13.59 -5.42
C ASP A 273 8.53 -12.80 -4.12
N HIS A 274 9.64 -12.42 -3.49
CA HIS A 274 9.69 -11.47 -2.37
C HIS A 274 9.13 -11.99 -1.02
N PHE A 275 9.38 -13.25 -0.65
CA PHE A 275 9.01 -13.77 0.67
C PHE A 275 10.04 -13.37 1.74
N SER A 276 9.62 -12.64 2.76
CA SER A 276 10.47 -12.34 3.93
C SER A 276 10.49 -13.50 4.93
N ARG A 277 11.50 -13.57 5.81
CA ARG A 277 11.58 -14.61 6.84
C ARG A 277 10.42 -14.61 7.85
N SER A 278 9.75 -13.47 8.03
CA SER A 278 8.61 -13.32 8.94
C SER A 278 7.27 -13.68 8.30
N GLU A 279 7.21 -13.86 6.98
CA GLU A 279 5.97 -14.12 6.27
C GLU A 279 5.51 -15.57 6.40
N ARG A 280 4.20 -15.74 6.54
CA ARG A 280 3.50 -17.01 6.43
C ARG A 280 2.33 -16.84 5.50
N VAL A 281 2.28 -17.63 4.43
CA VAL A 281 1.26 -17.51 3.39
C VAL A 281 0.57 -18.86 3.20
N LEU A 282 -0.73 -18.91 3.47
CA LEU A 282 -1.59 -20.03 3.12
C LEU A 282 -2.03 -19.87 1.66
N LEU A 283 -1.80 -20.89 0.85
CA LEU A 283 -2.21 -20.94 -0.54
C LEU A 283 -3.08 -22.17 -0.75
N THR A 284 -4.18 -22.00 -1.47
CA THR A 284 -5.01 -23.13 -1.84
C THR A 284 -4.86 -23.45 -3.32
N LEU A 285 -4.54 -24.71 -3.62
CA LEU A 285 -4.45 -25.25 -4.95
C LEU A 285 -5.77 -25.92 -5.32
N VAL A 286 -6.30 -25.52 -6.48
CA VAL A 286 -7.52 -26.09 -7.05
C VAL A 286 -7.24 -26.59 -8.46
N LYS A 287 -7.55 -27.85 -8.71
CA LYS A 287 -7.55 -28.44 -10.04
C LYS A 287 -8.81 -29.27 -10.21
N PRO A 288 -9.54 -29.15 -11.33
CA PRO A 288 -10.73 -29.97 -11.57
C PRO A 288 -10.42 -31.46 -11.46
N SER A 289 -11.30 -32.20 -10.80
CA SER A 289 -11.13 -33.64 -10.51
C SER A 289 -9.97 -33.98 -9.56
N TYR A 290 -9.49 -33.02 -8.76
CA TYR A 290 -8.51 -33.24 -7.69
C TYR A 290 -8.97 -32.54 -6.41
N LYS A 291 -8.63 -33.11 -5.25
CA LYS A 291 -8.93 -32.48 -3.96
C LYS A 291 -8.27 -31.11 -3.87
N MET A 292 -9.03 -30.14 -3.35
CA MET A 292 -8.49 -28.87 -2.87
C MET A 292 -7.32 -29.16 -1.92
N THR A 293 -6.17 -28.57 -2.19
CA THR A 293 -4.95 -28.84 -1.42
C THR A 293 -4.38 -27.53 -0.90
N ASP A 294 -4.33 -27.38 0.42
CA ASP A 294 -3.72 -26.23 1.07
C ASP A 294 -2.23 -26.46 1.29
N ILE A 295 -1.42 -25.45 0.98
CA ILE A 295 0.00 -25.40 1.32
C ILE A 295 0.28 -24.14 2.12
N THR A 296 1.16 -24.23 3.10
CA THR A 296 1.64 -23.07 3.86
C THR A 296 3.09 -22.82 3.50
N ILE A 297 3.38 -21.66 2.93
CA ILE A 297 4.73 -21.16 2.76
C ILE A 297 5.13 -20.46 4.05
N LYS A 298 6.24 -20.86 4.65
CA LYS A 298 6.81 -20.22 5.83
C LYS A 298 8.17 -19.65 5.48
N GLY A 299 8.32 -18.33 5.55
CA GLY A 299 9.50 -17.63 5.09
C GLY A 299 10.78 -17.96 5.86
N ASP A 300 10.65 -18.36 7.13
CA ASP A 300 11.77 -18.79 7.98
C ASP A 300 12.39 -20.13 7.53
N GLU A 301 11.66 -20.94 6.79
CA GLU A 301 12.10 -22.21 6.20
C GLU A 301 12.70 -22.05 4.79
N LEU A 302 12.60 -20.86 4.17
CA LEU A 302 13.09 -20.61 2.82
C LEU A 302 14.56 -20.19 2.80
N ARG A 303 15.28 -20.63 1.77
CA ARG A 303 16.64 -20.14 1.47
C ARG A 303 16.56 -18.78 0.77
N PRO A 304 17.10 -17.70 1.36
CA PRO A 304 17.13 -16.38 0.72
C PRO A 304 17.92 -16.42 -0.59
N GLN A 305 17.57 -15.55 -1.53
CA GLN A 305 18.28 -15.38 -2.82
C GLN A 305 18.34 -16.63 -3.70
N GLN A 306 17.60 -17.68 -3.36
CA GLN A 306 17.43 -18.90 -4.15
C GLN A 306 15.95 -19.12 -4.48
N THR A 307 15.71 -19.85 -5.56
CA THR A 307 14.37 -20.37 -5.86
C THR A 307 14.14 -21.66 -5.06
N ASN A 308 13.28 -21.57 -4.06
CA ASN A 308 12.81 -22.70 -3.27
C ASN A 308 11.65 -23.36 -4.02
N THR A 309 11.79 -24.63 -4.37
CA THR A 309 10.73 -25.35 -5.10
C THR A 309 9.85 -26.13 -4.14
N ILE A 310 8.55 -25.92 -4.21
CA ILE A 310 7.52 -26.67 -3.50
C ILE A 310 6.77 -27.50 -4.54
N SER A 311 6.97 -28.81 -4.51
CA SER A 311 6.27 -29.76 -5.38
C SER A 311 5.11 -30.39 -4.61
N VAL A 312 3.89 -30.24 -5.13
CA VAL A 312 2.67 -30.72 -4.48
C VAL A 312 2.01 -31.79 -5.34
N LYS A 313 1.94 -33.01 -4.82
CA LYS A 313 1.19 -34.08 -5.47
C LYS A 313 -0.29 -33.93 -5.16
N LEU A 314 -1.10 -33.70 -6.19
CA LEU A 314 -2.53 -33.55 -6.04
C LEU A 314 -3.19 -34.93 -5.93
N VAL A 315 -4.18 -35.03 -5.06
CA VAL A 315 -4.95 -36.26 -4.88
C VAL A 315 -6.12 -36.23 -5.84
N PHE A 316 -6.13 -37.16 -6.80
CA PHE A 316 -7.27 -37.32 -7.71
C PHE A 316 -8.56 -37.53 -6.90
N TYR A 317 -9.60 -36.80 -7.27
CA TYR A 317 -10.92 -36.85 -6.67
C TYR A 317 -11.93 -36.67 -7.79
N PRO A 318 -12.58 -37.74 -8.25
CA PRO A 318 -13.43 -37.67 -9.43
C PRO A 318 -14.66 -36.79 -9.26
N GLY A 319 -14.96 -36.30 -8.05
CA GLY A 319 -16.14 -35.49 -7.78
C GLY A 319 -17.45 -36.27 -7.97
N PRO A 320 -18.61 -35.60 -7.81
CA PRO A 320 -19.89 -36.21 -8.12
C PRO A 320 -19.99 -36.47 -9.62
N SER A 321 -20.47 -37.65 -9.99
CA SER A 321 -20.59 -38.10 -11.37
C SER A 321 -22.01 -38.56 -11.67
N ARG A 322 -22.42 -38.45 -12.94
CA ARG A 322 -23.69 -39.01 -13.44
C ARG A 322 -23.75 -40.55 -13.38
N HIS A 323 -22.64 -41.19 -13.04
CA HIS A 323 -22.50 -42.63 -12.86
C HIS A 323 -22.54 -43.05 -11.38
N ASP A 324 -22.62 -42.10 -10.45
CA ASP A 324 -22.73 -42.42 -9.04
C ASP A 324 -24.14 -42.88 -8.71
N ASP A 325 -24.28 -44.06 -8.11
CA ASP A 325 -25.54 -44.48 -7.50
C ASP A 325 -25.86 -43.64 -6.25
N ARG A 326 -24.81 -43.16 -5.57
CA ARG A 326 -24.91 -42.31 -4.40
C ARG A 326 -23.64 -41.49 -4.20
N TRP A 327 -23.78 -40.23 -3.82
CA TRP A 327 -22.66 -39.34 -3.49
C TRP A 327 -22.85 -38.69 -2.11
N THR A 328 -21.75 -38.31 -1.44
CA THR A 328 -21.82 -37.66 -0.12
C THR A 328 -20.86 -36.48 -0.06
N ASN A 329 -21.40 -35.33 0.34
CA ASN A 329 -20.64 -34.08 0.40
C ASN A 329 -19.81 -33.94 1.69
N SER A 330 -19.11 -32.81 1.85
CA SER A 330 -18.29 -32.55 3.05
C SER A 330 -19.10 -32.33 4.33
N LEU A 331 -20.41 -32.06 4.22
CA LEU A 331 -21.35 -31.92 5.33
C LEU A 331 -22.04 -33.24 5.69
N GLY A 332 -21.77 -34.33 4.97
CA GLY A 332 -22.43 -35.62 5.18
C GLY A 332 -23.84 -35.70 4.59
N MET A 333 -24.21 -34.77 3.71
CA MET A 333 -25.45 -34.84 2.93
C MET A 333 -25.30 -35.88 1.82
N ILE A 334 -26.32 -36.70 1.62
CA ILE A 334 -26.32 -37.80 0.67
C ILE A 334 -27.15 -37.43 -0.56
N PHE A 335 -26.63 -37.70 -1.75
CA PHE A 335 -27.25 -37.37 -3.03
C PHE A 335 -27.43 -38.62 -3.89
N VAL A 336 -28.53 -38.68 -4.65
CA VAL A 336 -28.87 -39.77 -5.58
C VAL A 336 -29.21 -39.22 -6.96
N PRO A 337 -28.96 -39.97 -8.05
CA PRO A 337 -29.20 -39.49 -9.41
C PRO A 337 -30.68 -39.32 -9.73
N ILE A 338 -31.02 -38.19 -10.36
CA ILE A 338 -32.38 -37.94 -10.89
C ILE A 338 -32.34 -38.01 -12.42
N ALA A 339 -33.08 -38.97 -12.97
CA ALA A 339 -33.16 -39.21 -14.41
C ALA A 339 -34.62 -39.40 -14.87
N ALA A 340 -34.92 -38.91 -16.07
CA ALA A 340 -36.25 -39.07 -16.68
C ALA A 340 -36.59 -40.55 -16.96
N SER A 341 -35.59 -41.39 -17.22
CA SER A 341 -35.72 -42.83 -17.42
C SER A 341 -34.39 -43.55 -17.18
N ASN A 342 -34.42 -44.89 -17.08
CA ASN A 342 -33.22 -45.73 -17.00
C ASN A 342 -32.30 -45.62 -18.24
N THR A 343 -32.77 -45.00 -19.32
CA THR A 343 -32.02 -44.81 -20.57
C THR A 343 -31.48 -43.39 -20.72
N VAL A 344 -31.98 -42.42 -19.93
CA VAL A 344 -31.54 -41.03 -19.95
C VAL A 344 -30.53 -40.83 -18.82
N LYS A 345 -29.37 -40.26 -19.14
CA LYS A 345 -28.36 -39.92 -18.13
C LYS A 345 -28.91 -38.84 -17.19
N PRO A 346 -28.66 -38.93 -15.87
CA PRO A 346 -29.11 -37.92 -14.93
C PRO A 346 -28.48 -36.55 -15.23
N SER A 347 -29.28 -35.50 -15.11
CA SER A 347 -28.86 -34.10 -15.21
C SER A 347 -28.38 -33.53 -13.87
N CYS A 348 -28.80 -34.14 -12.76
CA CYS A 348 -28.40 -33.73 -11.43
C CYS A 348 -28.35 -34.92 -10.44
N LEU A 349 -27.69 -34.71 -9.30
CA LEU A 349 -27.87 -35.55 -8.11
C LEU A 349 -28.69 -34.76 -7.08
N MET A 350 -29.73 -35.34 -6.49
CA MET A 350 -30.60 -34.68 -5.51
C MET A 350 -30.33 -35.18 -4.10
N SER A 351 -30.30 -34.26 -3.13
CA SER A 351 -30.24 -34.61 -1.71
C SER A 351 -31.41 -35.52 -1.33
N ILE A 352 -31.12 -36.62 -0.64
CA ILE A 352 -32.15 -37.58 -0.24
C ILE A 352 -33.08 -37.04 0.85
N TRP A 353 -32.73 -35.93 1.49
CA TRP A 353 -33.53 -35.25 2.51
C TRP A 353 -33.51 -33.73 2.29
N GLU A 354 -34.46 -33.04 2.93
CA GLU A 354 -34.48 -31.59 3.11
C GLU A 354 -33.19 -31.13 3.83
N VAL A 355 -32.74 -29.90 3.57
CA VAL A 355 -31.56 -29.36 4.28
C VAL A 355 -31.83 -29.32 5.77
N ARG A 356 -31.00 -29.98 6.57
CA ARG A 356 -31.16 -30.04 8.02
C ARG A 356 -30.56 -28.83 8.70
N VAL A 357 -31.00 -28.55 9.94
CA VAL A 357 -30.38 -27.50 10.78
C VAL A 357 -28.87 -27.66 10.88
N LYS A 358 -28.35 -28.89 11.05
CA LYS A 358 -26.90 -29.15 11.11
C LYS A 358 -26.18 -28.96 9.78
N ASP A 359 -26.86 -29.15 8.65
CA ASP A 359 -26.27 -28.91 7.33
C ASP A 359 -26.16 -27.40 7.06
N PHE A 360 -27.06 -26.61 7.66
CA PHE A 360 -27.15 -25.15 7.49
C PHE A 360 -26.30 -24.36 8.50
N GLU A 361 -26.02 -24.95 9.67
CA GLU A 361 -25.26 -24.33 10.76
C GLU A 361 -23.91 -23.70 10.32
N PRO A 362 -23.05 -24.36 9.51
CA PRO A 362 -21.77 -23.76 9.17
C PRO A 362 -21.93 -22.48 8.33
N PHE A 363 -22.95 -22.41 7.46
CA PHE A 363 -23.28 -21.22 6.68
C PHE A 363 -23.76 -20.07 7.57
N VAL A 364 -24.67 -20.35 8.49
CA VAL A 364 -25.20 -19.38 9.46
C VAL A 364 -24.06 -18.81 10.32
N ARG A 365 -23.16 -19.66 10.78
CA ARG A 365 -21.99 -19.26 11.59
C ARG A 365 -21.06 -18.33 10.82
N GLU A 366 -20.74 -18.66 9.56
CA GLU A 366 -19.88 -17.81 8.72
C GLU A 366 -20.54 -16.45 8.36
N LYS A 367 -21.87 -16.41 8.27
CA LYS A 367 -22.63 -15.16 8.08
C LYS A 367 -22.94 -14.39 9.37
N ASN A 368 -22.51 -14.86 10.53
CA ASN A 368 -22.85 -14.30 11.85
C ASN A 368 -24.37 -14.15 12.07
N LEU A 369 -25.15 -15.14 11.63
CA LEU A 369 -26.60 -15.20 11.83
C LEU A 369 -26.95 -16.06 13.05
N SER A 370 -28.19 -15.96 13.53
CA SER A 370 -28.71 -16.81 14.61
C SER A 370 -29.30 -18.10 14.06
N LEU A 371 -28.73 -19.25 14.43
CA LEU A 371 -29.24 -20.56 14.00
C LEU A 371 -30.67 -20.83 14.48
N ALA A 372 -31.03 -20.32 15.66
CA ALA A 372 -32.36 -20.48 16.23
C ALA A 372 -33.47 -19.84 15.38
N SER A 373 -33.14 -18.88 14.50
CA SER A 373 -34.10 -18.29 13.57
C SER A 373 -34.52 -19.23 12.43
N PHE A 374 -33.75 -20.30 12.21
CA PHE A 374 -33.94 -21.24 11.10
C PHE A 374 -34.22 -22.67 11.57
N ALA A 375 -34.34 -22.87 12.89
CA ALA A 375 -34.72 -24.13 13.49
C ALA A 375 -36.21 -24.11 13.86
N PRO A 376 -36.90 -25.27 13.80
CA PRO A 376 -38.28 -25.33 14.26
C PRO A 376 -38.40 -25.04 15.76
N THR A 377 -39.43 -24.29 16.12
CA THR A 377 -39.71 -23.91 17.52
C THR A 377 -40.22 -25.07 18.36
N ASN A 378 -40.85 -26.08 17.73
CA ASN A 378 -41.36 -27.26 18.40
C ASN A 378 -40.57 -28.52 18.02
N ALA A 379 -39.38 -28.69 18.62
CA ALA A 379 -38.57 -29.89 18.48
C ALA A 379 -38.87 -30.97 19.55
N PHE A 380 -39.95 -30.81 20.33
CA PHE A 380 -40.35 -31.75 21.40
C PHE A 380 -39.26 -32.05 22.45
N GLY A 381 -38.41 -31.06 22.75
CA GLY A 381 -37.28 -31.23 23.67
C GLY A 381 -36.14 -32.08 23.12
N LYS A 382 -36.17 -32.44 21.82
CA LYS A 382 -35.08 -33.10 21.11
C LYS A 382 -34.10 -32.08 20.52
N ASP A 383 -32.90 -32.55 20.21
CA ASP A 383 -31.93 -31.83 19.39
C ASP A 383 -32.54 -31.55 18.00
N SER A 384 -32.56 -30.28 17.59
CA SER A 384 -33.12 -29.86 16.30
C SER A 384 -32.18 -30.12 15.12
N SER A 385 -30.96 -30.62 15.36
CA SER A 385 -29.92 -30.84 14.36
C SER A 385 -30.39 -31.60 13.11
N ASP A 386 -31.26 -32.61 13.28
CA ASP A 386 -31.78 -33.44 12.19
C ASP A 386 -33.14 -32.98 11.64
N PHE A 387 -33.70 -31.89 12.16
CA PHE A 387 -34.93 -31.31 11.61
C PHE A 387 -34.62 -30.49 10.36
N PRO A 388 -35.58 -30.34 9.43
CA PRO A 388 -35.42 -29.44 8.31
C PRO A 388 -35.24 -28.00 8.78
N VAL A 389 -34.46 -27.22 8.05
CA VAL A 389 -34.47 -25.77 8.24
C VAL A 389 -35.80 -25.20 7.79
N VAL A 390 -36.28 -24.21 8.54
CA VAL A 390 -37.54 -23.52 8.30
C VAL A 390 -37.32 -22.01 8.31
N ASN A 391 -38.36 -21.23 8.00
CA ASN A 391 -38.28 -19.77 7.88
C ASN A 391 -37.23 -19.32 6.86
N ILE A 392 -37.07 -20.07 5.76
CA ILE A 392 -36.08 -19.77 4.73
C ILE A 392 -36.71 -18.99 3.57
N PRO A 393 -36.32 -17.73 3.32
CA PRO A 393 -36.61 -17.06 2.05
C PRO A 393 -35.79 -17.68 0.91
N VAL A 394 -36.32 -17.70 -0.30
CA VAL A 394 -35.65 -18.34 -1.44
C VAL A 394 -34.26 -17.77 -1.75
N LYS A 395 -34.08 -16.46 -1.49
CA LYS A 395 -32.79 -15.80 -1.62
C LYS A 395 -31.74 -16.41 -0.69
N LEU A 396 -32.10 -16.71 0.56
CA LEU A 396 -31.19 -17.30 1.53
C LEU A 396 -30.87 -18.76 1.18
N ALA A 397 -31.84 -19.51 0.66
CA ALA A 397 -31.62 -20.86 0.14
C ALA A 397 -30.65 -20.86 -1.05
N SER A 398 -30.75 -19.86 -1.93
CA SER A 398 -29.86 -19.70 -3.08
C SER A 398 -28.44 -19.30 -2.65
N GLU A 399 -28.31 -18.38 -1.70
CA GLU A 399 -27.03 -17.99 -1.10
C GLU A 399 -26.35 -19.18 -0.39
N TYR A 400 -27.12 -20.08 0.23
CA TYR A 400 -26.57 -21.31 0.81
C TYR A 400 -26.01 -22.24 -0.27
N CYS A 401 -26.70 -22.39 -1.40
CA CYS A 401 -26.21 -23.18 -2.53
C CYS A 401 -24.90 -22.61 -3.11
N GLU A 402 -24.84 -21.29 -3.29
CA GLU A 402 -23.63 -20.59 -3.76
C GLU A 402 -22.47 -20.74 -2.77
N TRP A 403 -22.75 -20.56 -1.47
CA TRP A 403 -21.77 -20.74 -0.41
C TRP A 403 -21.23 -22.17 -0.36
N LEU A 404 -22.10 -23.18 -0.43
CA LEU A 404 -21.69 -24.57 -0.40
C LEU A 404 -20.87 -24.92 -1.66
N THR A 405 -21.22 -24.32 -2.80
CA THR A 405 -20.45 -24.44 -4.05
C THR A 405 -19.04 -23.87 -3.89
N ALA A 406 -18.92 -22.67 -3.32
CA ALA A 406 -17.62 -22.04 -3.08
C ALA A 406 -16.77 -22.83 -2.07
N ARG A 407 -17.41 -23.31 -0.99
CA ARG A 407 -16.78 -24.15 0.05
C ARG A 407 -16.23 -25.45 -0.52
N GLU A 408 -16.93 -26.05 -1.48
CA GLU A 408 -16.59 -27.35 -2.06
C GLU A 408 -16.00 -27.27 -3.48
N LEU A 409 -15.49 -26.11 -3.88
CA LEU A 409 -15.03 -25.87 -5.26
C LEU A 409 -13.93 -26.84 -5.72
N GLY A 410 -13.11 -27.38 -4.81
CA GLY A 410 -12.15 -28.46 -5.12
C GLY A 410 -12.66 -29.89 -4.88
N ARG A 411 -13.96 -30.09 -4.81
CA ARG A 411 -14.63 -31.41 -4.84
C ARG A 411 -15.41 -31.64 -6.14
N PHE A 412 -15.60 -30.61 -6.95
CA PHE A 412 -16.34 -30.69 -8.20
C PHE A 412 -15.44 -31.00 -9.41
N ILE A 413 -16.02 -31.70 -10.38
CA ILE A 413 -15.55 -31.68 -11.77
C ILE A 413 -15.92 -30.30 -12.35
N THR A 414 -15.17 -29.78 -13.33
CA THR A 414 -15.42 -28.46 -13.94
C THR A 414 -16.91 -28.18 -14.17
N ASN A 415 -17.35 -26.98 -13.79
CA ASN A 415 -18.71 -26.42 -13.98
C ASN A 415 -19.86 -27.03 -13.17
N GLN A 416 -19.59 -27.91 -12.20
CA GLN A 416 -20.63 -28.36 -11.27
C GLN A 416 -20.86 -27.35 -10.13
N SER A 417 -22.08 -27.32 -9.61
CA SER A 417 -22.47 -26.46 -8.50
C SER A 417 -23.66 -27.03 -7.75
N TYR A 418 -23.85 -26.57 -6.52
CA TYR A 418 -25.11 -26.75 -5.80
C TYR A 418 -26.12 -25.70 -6.25
N ARG A 419 -27.39 -26.10 -6.33
CA ARG A 419 -28.52 -25.21 -6.60
C ARG A 419 -29.83 -25.78 -6.03
N LEU A 420 -30.87 -24.95 -6.05
CA LEU A 420 -32.24 -25.43 -5.86
C LEU A 420 -32.64 -26.38 -7.00
N PRO A 421 -33.46 -27.41 -6.72
CA PRO A 421 -34.05 -28.24 -7.75
C PRO A 421 -34.94 -27.41 -8.69
N THR A 422 -35.01 -27.82 -9.95
CA THR A 422 -36.11 -27.35 -10.80
C THR A 422 -37.42 -28.06 -10.41
N SER A 423 -38.57 -27.47 -10.73
CA SER A 423 -39.85 -28.15 -10.51
C SER A 423 -39.92 -29.49 -11.25
N ASP A 424 -39.33 -29.58 -12.45
CA ASP A 424 -39.27 -30.83 -13.22
C ASP A 424 -38.38 -31.88 -12.56
N GLU A 425 -37.24 -31.49 -11.99
CA GLU A 425 -36.37 -32.39 -11.23
C GLU A 425 -37.04 -32.90 -9.96
N TRP A 426 -37.78 -32.03 -9.28
CA TRP A 426 -38.58 -32.38 -8.12
C TRP A 426 -39.68 -33.38 -8.48
N ASP A 427 -40.38 -33.16 -9.59
CA ASP A 427 -41.42 -34.06 -10.09
C ASP A 427 -40.87 -35.42 -10.48
N MET A 428 -39.71 -35.45 -11.15
CA MET A 428 -39.02 -36.70 -11.45
C MET A 428 -38.67 -37.47 -10.19
N ALA A 429 -38.17 -36.80 -9.16
CA ALA A 429 -37.86 -37.42 -7.87
C ALA A 429 -39.10 -38.00 -7.19
N PHE A 430 -40.24 -37.31 -7.26
CA PHE A 430 -41.51 -37.78 -6.71
C PHE A 430 -42.07 -38.97 -7.50
N VAL A 431 -42.31 -38.81 -8.80
CA VAL A 431 -43.03 -39.77 -9.65
C VAL A 431 -42.27 -41.07 -9.85
N ARG A 432 -40.94 -41.03 -9.98
CA ARG A 432 -40.12 -42.25 -10.11
C ARG A 432 -39.86 -42.92 -8.77
N GLY A 433 -40.03 -42.17 -7.68
CA GLY A 433 -39.91 -42.70 -6.34
C GLY A 433 -41.14 -43.48 -5.87
N THR A 434 -42.34 -43.15 -6.34
CA THR A 434 -43.56 -43.73 -5.79
C THR A 434 -43.87 -45.10 -6.40
N GLY A 435 -43.72 -46.15 -5.60
CA GLY A 435 -44.38 -47.45 -5.83
C GLY A 435 -45.82 -47.50 -5.27
N GLN A 436 -46.32 -46.38 -4.72
CA GLN A 436 -47.58 -46.29 -3.98
C GLN A 436 -48.57 -45.36 -4.69
N LYS A 437 -49.88 -45.56 -4.41
CA LYS A 437 -50.93 -44.63 -4.85
C LYS A 437 -50.60 -43.23 -4.33
N SER A 438 -50.67 -42.24 -5.21
CA SER A 438 -50.59 -40.82 -4.90
C SER A 438 -51.96 -40.16 -5.14
N PHE A 439 -52.18 -38.98 -4.56
CA PHE A 439 -53.41 -38.21 -4.78
C PHE A 439 -53.62 -37.82 -6.25
N GLU A 440 -52.54 -37.79 -7.04
CA GLU A 440 -52.56 -37.59 -8.49
C GLU A 440 -51.64 -38.61 -9.15
N ASN A 441 -52.14 -39.29 -10.19
CA ASN A 441 -51.34 -40.23 -10.98
C ASN A 441 -50.57 -39.53 -12.11
N SER A 442 -49.70 -40.26 -12.80
CA SER A 442 -48.88 -39.70 -13.90
C SER A 442 -49.67 -39.18 -15.11
N ALA A 443 -50.98 -39.43 -15.19
CA ALA A 443 -51.88 -38.88 -16.22
C ALA A 443 -52.61 -37.61 -15.74
N GLY A 444 -52.29 -37.09 -14.55
CA GLY A 444 -52.92 -35.90 -13.98
C GLY A 444 -54.33 -36.14 -13.40
N ILE A 445 -54.73 -37.41 -13.25
CA ILE A 445 -56.03 -37.75 -12.68
C ILE A 445 -55.94 -37.68 -11.16
N ILE A 446 -56.86 -36.91 -10.57
CA ILE A 446 -56.98 -36.72 -9.13
C ILE A 446 -57.84 -37.84 -8.52
N ASP A 447 -57.31 -38.51 -7.51
CA ASP A 447 -58.04 -39.47 -6.68
C ASP A 447 -58.56 -38.77 -5.41
N LEU A 448 -59.81 -38.29 -5.46
CA LEU A 448 -60.44 -37.60 -4.32
C LEU A 448 -60.72 -38.53 -3.13
N ASP A 449 -60.68 -39.84 -3.34
CA ASP A 449 -60.85 -40.86 -2.29
C ASP A 449 -59.51 -41.26 -1.67
N PHE A 450 -58.38 -40.78 -2.21
CA PHE A 450 -57.07 -41.04 -1.66
C PHE A 450 -56.98 -40.51 -0.22
N ARG A 451 -56.56 -41.38 0.69
CA ARG A 451 -56.21 -41.04 2.07
C ARG A 451 -54.84 -41.63 2.37
N PRO A 452 -53.84 -40.81 2.75
CA PRO A 452 -52.54 -41.31 3.21
C PRO A 452 -52.73 -42.27 4.38
N ALA A 453 -52.01 -43.39 4.39
CA ALA A 453 -52.01 -44.28 5.54
C ALA A 453 -51.47 -43.54 6.80
N PRO A 454 -51.93 -43.88 8.01
CA PRO A 454 -51.36 -43.32 9.23
C PRO A 454 -49.84 -43.52 9.29
N ALA A 455 -49.13 -42.49 9.73
CA ALA A 455 -47.66 -42.45 9.79
C ALA A 455 -46.95 -42.74 8.45
N ALA A 456 -47.59 -42.48 7.30
CA ALA A 456 -46.95 -42.60 5.99
C ALA A 456 -46.04 -41.41 5.66
N ALA A 457 -46.36 -40.23 6.18
CA ALA A 457 -45.60 -38.99 6.05
C ALA A 457 -46.00 -38.03 7.19
N ASN A 458 -45.19 -36.99 7.42
CA ASN A 458 -45.55 -35.91 8.34
C ASN A 458 -46.53 -34.95 7.66
N LEU A 459 -47.80 -35.00 8.04
CA LEU A 459 -48.88 -34.25 7.39
C LEU A 459 -49.69 -33.52 8.45
N ASP A 460 -50.54 -32.61 8.00
CA ASP A 460 -51.51 -31.98 8.90
C ASP A 460 -52.39 -33.05 9.59
N ASP A 461 -52.56 -32.92 10.91
CA ASP A 461 -53.33 -33.85 11.76
C ASP A 461 -54.77 -34.10 11.24
N THR A 462 -55.30 -33.17 10.45
CA THR A 462 -56.62 -33.32 9.83
C THR A 462 -56.61 -34.28 8.63
N VAL A 463 -55.45 -34.56 8.03
CA VAL A 463 -55.28 -35.42 6.83
C VAL A 463 -55.05 -36.86 7.25
N THR A 464 -54.07 -37.08 8.12
CA THR A 464 -53.75 -38.39 8.68
C THR A 464 -53.03 -38.19 10.01
N PHE A 465 -53.05 -39.22 10.86
CA PHE A 465 -52.32 -39.18 12.13
C PHE A 465 -50.84 -39.51 11.91
N ASP A 466 -49.96 -38.71 12.49
CA ASP A 466 -48.56 -39.05 12.73
C ASP A 466 -48.15 -38.72 14.18
N PHE A 467 -46.86 -38.84 14.49
CA PHE A 467 -46.34 -38.70 15.87
C PHE A 467 -45.78 -37.29 16.16
N TYR A 468 -45.98 -36.30 15.30
CA TYR A 468 -45.34 -34.99 15.32
C TYR A 468 -46.35 -33.84 15.19
N ASN A 469 -46.51 -33.03 16.25
CA ASN A 469 -47.21 -31.75 16.21
C ASN A 469 -46.28 -30.59 15.72
N GLY A 470 -45.82 -30.68 14.48
CA GLY A 470 -44.76 -29.83 13.93
C GLY A 470 -43.95 -30.56 12.84
N PRO A 471 -42.84 -29.98 12.36
CA PRO A 471 -41.94 -30.74 11.49
C PRO A 471 -41.34 -31.91 12.26
N ALA A 472 -41.01 -32.97 11.53
CA ALA A 472 -40.33 -34.16 12.01
C ALA A 472 -38.83 -34.07 11.66
N PRO A 473 -37.94 -34.77 12.38
CA PRO A 473 -36.60 -35.03 11.90
C PRO A 473 -36.67 -35.64 10.50
N VAL A 474 -35.78 -35.21 9.59
CA VAL A 474 -35.76 -35.75 8.23
C VAL A 474 -35.52 -37.26 8.25
N ALA A 475 -36.02 -37.96 7.24
CA ALA A 475 -35.96 -39.41 7.13
C ALA A 475 -36.61 -40.17 8.31
N SER A 476 -37.63 -39.58 8.95
CA SER A 476 -38.48 -40.26 9.94
C SER A 476 -39.47 -41.24 9.31
N PHE A 477 -39.77 -41.06 8.02
CA PHE A 477 -40.75 -41.85 7.27
C PHE A 477 -40.05 -42.70 6.19
N MET A 478 -40.77 -43.62 5.56
CA MET A 478 -40.20 -44.49 4.54
C MET A 478 -39.79 -43.68 3.30
N PRO A 479 -38.61 -43.97 2.71
CA PRO A 479 -38.21 -43.32 1.48
C PRO A 479 -39.00 -43.88 0.30
N ASN A 480 -38.93 -43.13 -0.80
CA ASN A 480 -39.37 -43.59 -2.10
C ASN A 480 -38.37 -44.62 -2.71
N GLN A 481 -38.65 -45.20 -3.88
CA GLN A 481 -37.81 -46.20 -4.55
C GLN A 481 -36.40 -45.70 -4.92
N LEU A 482 -36.20 -44.38 -5.00
CA LEU A 482 -34.90 -43.75 -5.22
C LEU A 482 -34.13 -43.53 -3.90
N GLY A 483 -34.72 -43.86 -2.75
CA GLY A 483 -34.14 -43.62 -1.43
C GLY A 483 -34.32 -42.18 -0.94
N ILE A 484 -35.22 -41.41 -1.54
CA ILE A 484 -35.49 -40.01 -1.17
C ILE A 484 -36.64 -39.94 -0.18
N TYR A 485 -36.45 -39.17 0.87
CA TYR A 485 -37.36 -38.97 1.99
C TYR A 485 -38.12 -37.64 1.88
N ASP A 486 -39.26 -37.59 2.56
CA ASP A 486 -39.99 -36.36 2.92
C ASP A 486 -40.48 -35.51 1.72
N LEU A 487 -40.59 -36.07 0.51
CA LEU A 487 -41.14 -35.35 -0.66
C LEU A 487 -42.66 -35.10 -0.58
N ALA A 488 -43.36 -35.72 0.39
CA ALA A 488 -44.82 -35.70 0.50
C ALA A 488 -45.26 -35.32 1.91
N GLY A 489 -44.80 -34.17 2.42
CA GLY A 489 -45.09 -33.69 3.75
C GLY A 489 -43.86 -33.04 4.38
N ASN A 490 -43.85 -32.97 5.71
CA ASN A 490 -42.87 -32.25 6.50
C ASN A 490 -42.87 -30.75 6.19
N VAL A 491 -42.00 -30.24 5.33
CA VAL A 491 -42.01 -28.81 4.98
C VAL A 491 -42.16 -28.59 3.47
N TRP A 492 -42.72 -27.45 3.11
CA TRP A 492 -42.71 -26.97 1.75
C TRP A 492 -41.28 -26.72 1.27
N GLU A 493 -40.98 -27.06 0.02
CA GLU A 493 -39.64 -26.95 -0.54
C GLU A 493 -39.57 -25.95 -1.70
N TRP A 494 -38.63 -25.01 -1.60
CA TRP A 494 -38.32 -24.11 -2.71
C TRP A 494 -37.80 -24.85 -3.94
N CYS A 495 -38.46 -24.63 -5.07
CA CYS A 495 -38.06 -25.10 -6.40
C CYS A 495 -38.03 -23.93 -7.39
N LYS A 496 -37.25 -24.07 -8.46
CA LYS A 496 -37.18 -23.12 -9.57
C LYS A 496 -37.96 -23.63 -10.78
N THR A 497 -38.87 -22.82 -11.31
CA THR A 497 -39.61 -23.16 -12.54
C THR A 497 -38.77 -22.85 -13.79
N SER A 498 -39.20 -23.38 -14.94
CA SER A 498 -38.50 -23.23 -16.22
C SER A 498 -38.44 -21.78 -16.72
N ASP A 499 -39.39 -20.94 -16.35
CA ASP A 499 -39.41 -19.48 -16.60
C ASP A 499 -38.59 -18.67 -15.57
N GLY A 500 -37.97 -19.35 -14.60
CA GLY A 500 -37.10 -18.74 -13.59
C GLY A 500 -37.81 -18.21 -12.34
N ALA A 501 -39.12 -18.38 -12.23
CA ALA A 501 -39.84 -18.12 -10.98
C ALA A 501 -39.50 -19.17 -9.90
N HIS A 502 -39.94 -18.90 -8.67
CA HIS A 502 -39.77 -19.82 -7.55
C HIS A 502 -41.14 -20.21 -6.99
N VAL A 503 -41.30 -21.49 -6.72
CA VAL A 503 -42.53 -22.08 -6.20
C VAL A 503 -42.20 -23.04 -5.07
N LEU A 504 -43.21 -23.36 -4.26
CA LEU A 504 -43.09 -24.38 -3.25
C LEU A 504 -43.72 -25.70 -3.71
N ARG A 505 -43.09 -26.82 -3.37
CA ARG A 505 -43.53 -28.19 -3.65
C ARG A 505 -43.60 -29.01 -2.35
N GLY A 506 -44.31 -30.13 -2.38
CA GLY A 506 -44.18 -31.18 -1.36
C GLY A 506 -45.23 -31.20 -0.24
N TYR A 507 -46.02 -30.14 -0.06
CA TYR A 507 -46.95 -30.00 1.09
C TYR A 507 -46.23 -29.79 2.43
N SER A 508 -46.96 -29.54 3.52
CA SER A 508 -46.37 -29.38 4.86
C SER A 508 -47.23 -29.98 5.96
N TYR A 509 -46.65 -30.14 7.15
CA TYR A 509 -47.32 -30.60 8.38
C TYR A 509 -48.51 -29.74 8.84
N ARG A 510 -48.83 -28.62 8.17
CA ARG A 510 -49.90 -27.69 8.58
C ARG A 510 -50.76 -27.14 7.44
N SER A 511 -50.82 -27.86 6.32
CA SER A 511 -51.49 -27.41 5.10
C SER A 511 -52.99 -27.80 4.98
N GLY A 512 -53.55 -28.46 6.01
CA GLY A 512 -54.99 -28.75 6.22
C GLY A 512 -55.66 -29.79 5.29
N ALA A 513 -56.65 -30.52 5.81
CA ALA A 513 -57.39 -31.59 5.09
C ALA A 513 -58.74 -31.18 4.49
N GLY A 514 -59.11 -29.90 4.54
CA GLY A 514 -60.27 -29.42 3.79
C GLY A 514 -60.14 -29.77 2.30
N LEU A 515 -61.24 -29.80 1.55
CA LEU A 515 -61.24 -30.19 0.14
C LEU A 515 -60.18 -29.44 -0.69
N ILE A 516 -59.93 -28.16 -0.37
CA ILE A 516 -58.87 -27.35 -1.00
C ILE A 516 -57.48 -27.73 -0.49
N GLY A 517 -57.34 -28.01 0.81
CA GLY A 517 -56.05 -28.35 1.43
C GLY A 517 -55.52 -29.69 0.93
N ILE A 518 -56.33 -30.75 0.90
CA ILE A 518 -55.88 -32.07 0.44
C ILE A 518 -55.45 -32.06 -1.04
N THR A 519 -56.02 -31.18 -1.87
CA THR A 519 -55.59 -31.04 -3.28
C THR A 519 -54.17 -30.48 -3.44
N LYS A 520 -53.57 -29.94 -2.38
CA LYS A 520 -52.19 -29.48 -2.39
C LYS A 520 -51.17 -30.62 -2.20
N LEU A 521 -51.61 -31.83 -1.85
CA LEU A 521 -50.77 -33.05 -1.81
C LEU A 521 -50.46 -33.61 -3.21
N ARG A 522 -51.04 -33.01 -4.26
CA ARG A 522 -50.66 -33.30 -5.63
C ARG A 522 -49.20 -32.98 -5.84
N PHE A 523 -48.45 -33.93 -6.40
CA PHE A 523 -47.06 -33.69 -6.73
C PHE A 523 -46.92 -32.52 -7.72
N SER A 524 -47.90 -32.34 -8.61
CA SER A 524 -47.94 -31.23 -9.57
C SER A 524 -48.27 -29.87 -8.96
N TYR A 525 -48.72 -29.82 -7.70
CA TYR A 525 -49.13 -28.58 -7.05
C TYR A 525 -47.93 -27.68 -6.80
N ALA A 526 -48.06 -26.40 -7.16
CA ALA A 526 -47.08 -25.36 -6.92
C ALA A 526 -47.75 -24.26 -6.10
N ASP A 527 -47.27 -24.02 -4.87
CA ASP A 527 -47.72 -22.88 -4.06
C ASP A 527 -46.85 -21.66 -4.40
N PRO A 528 -47.41 -20.58 -4.96
CA PRO A 528 -46.66 -19.36 -5.20
C PRO A 528 -46.42 -18.64 -3.87
N LEU A 529 -45.16 -18.40 -3.54
CA LEU A 529 -44.76 -17.60 -2.38
C LEU A 529 -43.80 -16.50 -2.82
N PRO A 530 -44.01 -15.22 -2.44
CA PRO A 530 -43.08 -14.14 -2.79
C PRO A 530 -41.66 -14.45 -2.31
N ALA A 531 -40.65 -14.07 -3.10
CA ALA A 531 -39.25 -14.44 -2.86
C ALA A 531 -38.69 -13.97 -1.49
N GLN A 532 -39.22 -12.86 -0.96
CA GLN A 532 -38.86 -12.29 0.33
C GLN A 532 -39.58 -12.92 1.52
N SER A 533 -40.64 -13.69 1.26
CA SER A 533 -41.44 -14.32 2.30
C SER A 533 -40.73 -15.56 2.85
N SER A 534 -40.98 -15.84 4.12
CA SER A 534 -40.60 -17.06 4.81
C SER A 534 -41.79 -17.55 5.64
N ARG A 535 -41.88 -18.85 5.85
CA ARG A 535 -42.87 -19.48 6.74
C ARG A 535 -42.19 -20.53 7.60
N ASP A 536 -42.77 -20.81 8.76
CA ASP A 536 -42.27 -21.82 9.70
C ASP A 536 -42.44 -23.26 9.19
N ASP A 537 -43.13 -23.43 8.05
CA ASP A 537 -43.31 -24.67 7.32
C ASP A 537 -42.67 -24.66 5.93
N VAL A 538 -41.73 -23.74 5.67
CA VAL A 538 -41.01 -23.60 4.40
C VAL A 538 -39.51 -23.79 4.61
N GLY A 539 -38.99 -24.84 4.00
CA GLY A 539 -37.58 -25.17 3.88
C GLY A 539 -37.17 -25.35 2.42
N PHE A 540 -36.19 -26.20 2.19
CA PHE A 540 -35.71 -26.53 0.84
C PHE A 540 -34.83 -27.78 0.84
N ARG A 541 -34.65 -28.36 -0.34
CA ARG A 541 -33.58 -29.31 -0.64
C ARG A 541 -32.67 -28.76 -1.74
N ILE A 542 -31.55 -29.42 -1.95
CA ILE A 542 -30.56 -29.01 -2.94
C ILE A 542 -30.21 -30.14 -3.89
N VAL A 543 -29.77 -29.76 -5.09
CA VAL A 543 -29.22 -30.66 -6.10
C VAL A 543 -27.81 -30.23 -6.48
N ILE A 544 -27.04 -31.18 -7.00
CA ILE A 544 -25.77 -30.95 -7.67
C ILE A 544 -26.03 -30.96 -9.16
N ASP A 545 -25.73 -29.86 -9.82
CA ASP A 545 -25.79 -29.78 -11.28
C ASP A 545 -24.64 -30.62 -11.89
N LEU A 546 -24.98 -31.57 -12.76
CA LEU A 546 -24.03 -32.41 -13.47
C LEU A 546 -23.84 -31.96 -14.93
N ASN A 547 -24.41 -30.82 -15.32
CA ASN A 547 -24.29 -30.30 -16.68
C ASN A 547 -22.82 -30.04 -17.04
N HIS A 548 -22.43 -30.62 -18.17
CA HIS A 548 -21.14 -30.51 -18.84
C HIS A 548 -21.37 -29.90 -20.22
#